data_AF-A0A3M1DDH5-F1
#
_entry.id   AF-A0A3M1DDH5-F1
#
_cell.length_a   1.000
_cell.length_b   1.000
_cell.length_c   1.000
_cell.angle_alpha   90.00
_cell.angle_beta   90.00
_cell.angle_gamma   90.00
#
_symmetry.space_group_name_H-M   'P 1'
#
loop_
_entity.id
_entity.type
_entity.pdbx_description
1 polymer ?
#
loop_
_entity_poly.entity_id
_entity_poly.type
_entity_poly.pdbx_seq_one_letter_code
_entity_poly.pdbx_strand_id
1 'polypeptide(L)'
;MDEGRIVMQKMVREIAESSKEQLTRLSEPVKRLVPVLMQRGLDTMNLSMLSPELKQELLNHVGKEYLRRGNLAEAKKAFILSSNREQLSEIGLHHERCGQYAEAINAYKLARDEERMRHLAERCLLSGRLTEAAEAYHILEDAQMLDAVGTACLERGKYALALKVSLVTKNTERLCTLGDKLVKDRNYHDALNAYQHAQATERLNALGDVCVRENRLALAKLCYEAAGNTMMVQFLAENFSDKEE
;
A
#
# COMPACT_ATOMS: atom_id res chain seq x y z
N MET A 1 2.31 13.32 -22.53
CA MET A 1 1.02 12.59 -22.50
C MET A 1 0.90 11.53 -23.62
N ASP A 2 1.95 11.21 -24.39
CA ASP A 2 1.85 10.30 -25.56
C ASP A 2 2.41 8.88 -25.34
N GLU A 3 3.28 8.67 -24.36
CA GLU A 3 3.92 7.37 -24.13
C GLU A 3 2.91 6.28 -23.75
N GLY A 4 1.90 6.61 -22.94
CA GLY A 4 0.87 5.65 -22.53
C GLY A 4 0.01 5.11 -23.69
N ARG A 5 -0.30 5.94 -24.69
CA ARG A 5 -1.08 5.52 -25.88
C ARG A 5 -0.25 4.67 -26.83
N ILE A 6 1.02 5.01 -27.03
CA ILE A 6 1.94 4.26 -27.90
C ILE A 6 2.21 2.86 -27.32
N VAL A 7 2.35 2.76 -26.00
CA VAL A 7 2.52 1.46 -25.31
C VAL A 7 1.25 0.62 -25.36
N MET A 8 0.07 1.22 -25.17
CA MET A 8 -1.21 0.52 -25.35
C MET A 8 -1.34 -0.07 -26.75
N GLN A 9 -0.95 0.67 -27.80
CA GLN A 9 -0.99 0.16 -29.17
C GLN A 9 -0.01 -0.99 -29.44
N LYS A 10 1.20 -0.96 -28.85
CA LYS A 10 2.18 -2.05 -28.98
C LYS A 10 1.72 -3.33 -28.27
N MET A 11 1.24 -3.20 -27.04
CA MET A 11 0.71 -4.33 -26.26
C MET A 11 -0.57 -4.90 -26.89
N VAL A 12 -1.47 -4.04 -27.37
CA VAL A 12 -2.67 -4.47 -28.12
C VAL A 12 -2.26 -5.22 -29.39
N ARG A 13 -1.18 -4.84 -30.07
CA ARG A 13 -0.67 -5.57 -31.26
C ARG A 13 -0.06 -6.93 -30.90
N GLU A 14 0.83 -7.00 -29.92
CA GLU A 14 1.45 -8.26 -29.50
C GLU A 14 0.42 -9.27 -28.96
N ILE A 15 -0.56 -8.79 -28.18
CA ILE A 15 -1.71 -9.58 -27.72
C ILE A 15 -2.68 -9.88 -28.87
N ALA A 16 -2.82 -8.99 -29.86
CA ALA A 16 -3.64 -9.22 -31.06
C ALA A 16 -3.08 -10.39 -31.88
N GLU A 17 -1.77 -10.42 -32.08
CA GLU A 17 -1.06 -11.48 -32.82
C GLU A 17 -1.10 -12.80 -32.05
N SER A 18 -0.72 -12.79 -30.77
CA SER A 18 -0.75 -13.99 -29.91
C SER A 18 -2.16 -14.58 -29.77
N SER A 19 -3.20 -13.76 -29.60
CA SER A 19 -4.56 -14.30 -29.47
C SER A 19 -5.23 -14.64 -30.81
N LYS A 20 -4.80 -14.11 -31.96
CA LYS A 20 -5.29 -14.58 -33.28
C LYS A 20 -4.86 -16.02 -33.54
N GLU A 21 -3.65 -16.38 -33.15
CA GLU A 21 -3.13 -17.76 -33.24
C GLU A 21 -3.78 -18.70 -32.21
N GLN A 22 -4.20 -18.18 -31.05
CA GLN A 22 -4.95 -18.97 -30.06
C GLN A 22 -6.43 -19.11 -30.43
N LEU A 23 -7.04 -18.12 -31.09
CA LEU A 23 -8.42 -18.16 -31.58
C LEU A 23 -8.67 -19.29 -32.58
N THR A 24 -7.67 -19.68 -33.38
CA THR A 24 -7.80 -20.83 -34.31
C THR A 24 -7.73 -22.19 -33.61
N ARG A 25 -7.23 -22.25 -32.37
CA ARG A 25 -7.12 -23.47 -31.55
C ARG A 25 -8.27 -23.65 -30.55
N LEU A 26 -9.12 -22.65 -30.41
CA LEU A 26 -10.28 -22.68 -29.51
C LEU A 26 -11.34 -23.67 -29.96
N SER A 27 -11.98 -24.32 -28.98
CA SER A 27 -13.23 -25.02 -29.20
C SER A 27 -14.30 -24.04 -29.73
N GLU A 28 -15.02 -24.42 -30.79
CA GLU A 28 -16.14 -23.67 -31.36
C GLU A 28 -17.15 -23.09 -30.35
N PRO A 29 -17.52 -23.79 -29.25
CA PRO A 29 -18.39 -23.20 -28.23
C PRO A 29 -17.79 -21.94 -27.56
N VAL A 30 -16.48 -21.90 -27.30
CA VAL A 30 -15.83 -20.74 -26.66
C VAL A 30 -15.88 -19.52 -27.56
N LYS A 31 -15.62 -19.68 -28.87
CA LYS A 31 -15.69 -18.58 -29.86
C LYS A 31 -17.06 -17.91 -29.91
N ARG A 32 -18.15 -18.69 -29.74
CA ARG A 32 -19.52 -18.18 -29.77
C ARG A 32 -19.95 -17.54 -28.46
N LEU A 33 -19.39 -17.98 -27.33
CA LEU A 33 -19.76 -17.51 -26.00
C LEU A 33 -19.05 -16.21 -25.60
N VAL A 34 -17.81 -15.98 -26.07
CA VAL A 34 -17.04 -14.76 -25.75
C VAL A 34 -17.80 -13.47 -26.09
N PRO A 35 -18.39 -13.28 -27.29
CA PRO A 35 -19.15 -12.06 -27.60
C PRO A 35 -20.37 -11.85 -26.70
N VAL A 36 -21.06 -12.94 -26.33
CA VAL A 36 -22.25 -12.89 -25.46
C VAL A 36 -21.87 -12.48 -24.04
N LEU A 37 -20.76 -13.02 -23.53
CA LEU A 37 -20.19 -12.66 -22.23
C LEU A 37 -19.75 -11.19 -22.17
N MET A 38 -19.15 -10.70 -23.25
CA MET A 38 -18.74 -9.31 -23.37
C MET A 38 -19.93 -8.33 -23.39
N GLN A 39 -21.11 -8.75 -23.88
CA GLN A 39 -22.31 -7.92 -23.93
C GLN A 39 -23.09 -7.92 -22.61
N ARG A 40 -23.13 -9.05 -21.89
CA ARG A 40 -23.90 -9.20 -20.65
C ARG A 40 -23.11 -8.89 -19.37
N GLY A 41 -21.78 -8.87 -19.46
CA GLY A 41 -20.89 -8.69 -18.32
C GLY A 41 -20.67 -9.99 -17.54
N LEU A 42 -19.52 -10.08 -16.86
CA LEU A 42 -19.12 -11.28 -16.11
C LEU A 42 -20.00 -11.52 -14.87
N ASP A 43 -20.57 -10.45 -14.31
CA ASP A 43 -21.33 -10.49 -13.04
C ASP A 43 -22.73 -11.10 -13.19
N THR A 44 -23.26 -11.21 -14.41
CA THR A 44 -24.64 -11.67 -14.68
C THR A 44 -24.74 -13.14 -15.09
N MET A 45 -23.61 -13.83 -15.27
CA MET A 45 -23.59 -15.16 -15.85
C MET A 45 -23.21 -16.25 -14.86
N ASN A 46 -24.08 -17.26 -14.74
CA ASN A 46 -23.77 -18.47 -14.01
C ASN A 46 -22.89 -19.40 -14.86
N LEU A 47 -21.61 -19.51 -14.51
CA LEU A 47 -20.63 -20.38 -15.17
C LEU A 47 -20.44 -21.72 -14.44
N SER A 48 -21.29 -22.06 -13.46
CA SER A 48 -21.17 -23.29 -12.66
C SER A 48 -21.34 -24.58 -13.46
N MET A 49 -21.97 -24.49 -14.64
CA MET A 49 -22.26 -25.64 -15.51
C MET A 49 -21.10 -25.97 -16.46
N LEU A 50 -20.04 -25.16 -16.50
CA LEU A 50 -18.86 -25.40 -17.32
C LEU A 50 -17.83 -26.21 -16.55
N SER A 51 -17.10 -27.08 -17.25
CA SER A 51 -15.92 -27.73 -16.65
C SER A 51 -14.90 -26.67 -16.24
N PRO A 52 -14.09 -26.93 -15.19
CA PRO A 52 -13.13 -25.96 -14.71
C PRO A 52 -12.12 -25.53 -15.79
N GLU A 53 -11.71 -26.45 -16.67
CA GLU A 53 -10.79 -26.18 -17.77
C GLU A 53 -11.41 -25.24 -18.82
N LEU A 54 -12.66 -25.53 -19.22
CA LEU A 54 -13.35 -24.74 -20.24
C LEU A 54 -13.78 -23.37 -19.68
N LYS A 55 -14.12 -23.30 -18.40
CA LYS A 55 -14.35 -22.04 -17.69
C LYS A 55 -13.10 -21.18 -17.66
N GLN A 56 -11.94 -21.78 -17.36
CA GLN A 56 -10.67 -21.07 -17.33
C GLN A 56 -10.28 -20.55 -18.72
N GLU A 57 -10.40 -21.39 -19.75
CA GLU A 57 -10.15 -21.02 -21.15
C GLU A 57 -11.05 -19.86 -21.58
N LEU A 58 -12.37 -19.98 -21.36
CA LEU A 58 -13.35 -18.96 -21.71
C LEU A 58 -13.06 -17.61 -21.03
N LEU A 59 -12.82 -17.61 -19.72
CA LEU A 59 -12.52 -16.40 -18.95
C LEU A 59 -11.20 -15.75 -19.38
N ASN A 60 -10.18 -16.55 -19.69
CA ASN A 60 -8.92 -16.05 -20.24
C ASN A 60 -9.13 -15.33 -21.57
N HIS A 61 -9.97 -15.87 -22.45
CA HIS A 61 -10.28 -15.25 -23.72
C HIS A 61 -11.11 -13.98 -23.58
N VAL A 62 -12.12 -13.99 -22.70
CA VAL A 62 -12.89 -12.78 -22.35
C VAL A 62 -11.97 -11.70 -21.79
N GLY A 63 -11.05 -12.04 -20.88
CA GLY A 63 -10.07 -11.11 -20.34
C GLY A 63 -9.17 -10.49 -21.40
N LYS A 64 -8.65 -11.29 -22.34
CA LYS A 64 -7.85 -10.81 -23.48
C LYS A 64 -8.63 -9.87 -24.41
N GLU A 65 -9.90 -10.16 -24.65
CA GLU A 65 -10.78 -9.28 -25.44
C GLU A 65 -11.06 -7.95 -24.72
N TYR A 66 -11.26 -7.96 -23.39
CA TYR A 66 -11.36 -6.73 -22.60
C TYR A 66 -10.06 -5.91 -22.65
N LEU A 67 -8.89 -6.55 -22.57
CA LEU A 67 -7.59 -5.88 -22.73
C LEU A 67 -7.47 -5.20 -24.10
N ARG A 68 -7.85 -5.90 -25.19
CA ARG A 68 -7.81 -5.35 -26.56
C ARG A 68 -8.68 -4.10 -26.71
N ARG A 69 -9.80 -4.03 -26.00
CA ARG A 69 -10.70 -2.87 -25.97
C ARG A 69 -10.27 -1.78 -24.99
N GLY A 70 -9.15 -1.97 -24.29
CA GLY A 70 -8.64 -1.03 -23.30
C GLY A 70 -9.39 -1.03 -21.96
N ASN A 71 -10.28 -2.00 -21.73
CA ASN A 71 -11.04 -2.10 -20.49
C ASN A 71 -10.28 -2.97 -19.46
N LEU A 72 -9.30 -2.36 -18.78
CA LEU A 72 -8.42 -3.06 -17.83
C LEU A 72 -9.16 -3.57 -16.59
N ALA A 73 -10.21 -2.88 -16.14
CA ALA A 73 -10.97 -3.27 -14.94
C ALA A 73 -11.70 -4.60 -15.15
N GLU A 74 -12.42 -4.73 -16.27
CA GLU A 74 -13.12 -5.96 -16.61
C GLU A 74 -12.16 -7.09 -17.00
N ALA A 75 -11.04 -6.76 -17.65
CA ALA A 75 -9.97 -7.73 -17.90
C ALA A 75 -9.39 -8.30 -16.59
N LYS A 76 -9.08 -7.44 -15.62
CA LYS A 76 -8.57 -7.84 -14.29
C LYS A 76 -9.56 -8.78 -13.60
N LYS A 77 -10.87 -8.47 -13.61
CA LYS A 77 -11.91 -9.36 -13.07
C LYS A 77 -11.88 -10.73 -13.75
N ALA A 78 -11.84 -10.76 -15.08
CA ALA A 78 -11.78 -12.02 -15.84
C ALA A 78 -10.58 -12.88 -15.44
N PHE A 79 -9.40 -12.27 -15.30
CA PHE A 79 -8.17 -12.98 -14.94
C PHE A 79 -8.09 -13.40 -13.47
N ILE A 80 -8.72 -12.65 -12.55
CA ILE A 80 -8.90 -13.10 -11.17
C ILE A 80 -9.76 -14.37 -11.16
N LEU A 81 -10.89 -14.37 -11.88
CA LEU A 81 -11.80 -15.52 -11.94
C LEU A 81 -11.18 -16.75 -12.63
N SER A 82 -10.30 -16.54 -13.60
CA SER A 82 -9.55 -17.61 -14.26
C SER A 82 -8.23 -17.99 -13.55
N SER A 83 -7.89 -17.30 -12.45
CA SER A 83 -6.62 -17.45 -11.73
C SER A 83 -5.39 -17.33 -12.63
N ASN A 84 -5.47 -16.50 -13.68
CA ASN A 84 -4.38 -16.31 -14.64
C ASN A 84 -3.37 -15.27 -14.13
N ARG A 85 -2.38 -15.77 -13.38
CA ARG A 85 -1.35 -14.95 -12.73
C ARG A 85 -0.46 -14.21 -13.73
N GLU A 86 -0.14 -14.84 -14.86
CA GLU A 86 0.70 -14.24 -15.90
C GLU A 86 0.04 -12.96 -16.47
N GLN A 87 -1.24 -13.05 -16.84
CA GLN A 87 -1.96 -11.90 -17.39
C GLN A 87 -2.23 -10.81 -16.33
N LEU A 88 -2.42 -11.19 -15.06
CA LEU A 88 -2.50 -10.22 -13.95
C LEU A 88 -1.17 -9.48 -13.75
N SER A 89 -0.05 -10.19 -13.88
CA SER A 89 1.29 -9.58 -13.81
C SER A 89 1.54 -8.61 -14.98
N GLU A 90 1.10 -8.95 -16.19
CA GLU A 90 1.17 -8.03 -17.34
C GLU A 90 0.31 -6.77 -17.16
N ILE A 91 -0.89 -6.90 -16.55
CA ILE A 91 -1.69 -5.73 -16.14
C ILE A 91 -0.93 -4.87 -15.12
N GLY A 92 -0.25 -5.49 -14.16
CA GLY A 92 0.59 -4.78 -13.19
C GLY A 92 1.72 -3.99 -13.87
N LEU A 93 2.42 -4.62 -14.80
CA LEU A 93 3.48 -3.97 -15.59
C LEU A 93 2.96 -2.79 -16.40
N HIS A 94 1.75 -2.89 -16.94
CA HIS A 94 1.11 -1.78 -17.63
C HIS A 94 0.84 -0.61 -16.68
N HIS A 95 0.24 -0.86 -15.51
CA HIS A 95 0.02 0.19 -14.51
C HIS A 95 1.33 0.84 -14.05
N GLU A 96 2.39 0.05 -13.88
CA GLU A 96 3.73 0.54 -13.56
C GLU A 96 4.27 1.49 -14.65
N ARG A 97 4.14 1.12 -15.93
CA ARG A 97 4.56 1.97 -17.07
C ARG A 97 3.75 3.27 -17.16
N CYS A 98 2.49 3.24 -16.74
CA CYS A 98 1.64 4.43 -16.65
C CYS A 98 1.88 5.28 -15.39
N GLY A 99 2.79 4.87 -14.50
CA GLY A 99 3.04 5.55 -13.23
C GLY A 99 1.93 5.37 -12.18
N GLN A 100 1.03 4.41 -12.38
CA GLN A 100 -0.05 4.04 -11.47
C GLN A 100 0.42 2.96 -10.49
N TYR A 101 1.37 3.31 -9.64
CA TYR A 101 2.08 2.36 -8.76
C TYR A 101 1.17 1.60 -7.79
N ALA A 102 0.16 2.26 -7.20
CA ALA A 102 -0.80 1.59 -6.30
C ALA A 102 -1.59 0.48 -7.02
N GLU A 103 -2.02 0.73 -8.26
CA GLU A 103 -2.73 -0.27 -9.06
C GLU A 103 -1.81 -1.41 -9.51
N ALA A 104 -0.54 -1.09 -9.78
CA ALA A 104 0.48 -2.09 -10.09
C ALA A 104 0.73 -3.02 -8.89
N ILE A 105 0.88 -2.48 -7.67
CA ILE A 105 1.01 -3.27 -6.43
C ILE A 105 -0.19 -4.19 -6.25
N ASN A 106 -1.41 -3.67 -6.43
CA ASN A 106 -2.64 -4.48 -6.33
C ASN A 106 -2.67 -5.61 -7.37
N ALA A 107 -2.25 -5.34 -8.60
CA ALA A 107 -2.19 -6.35 -9.66
C ALA A 107 -1.14 -7.43 -9.35
N TYR A 108 0.08 -7.04 -8.93
CA TYR A 108 1.14 -7.98 -8.54
C TYR A 108 0.76 -8.81 -7.31
N LYS A 109 0.06 -8.22 -6.34
CA LYS A 109 -0.48 -8.94 -5.17
C LYS A 109 -1.45 -10.03 -5.58
N LEU A 110 -2.37 -9.73 -6.50
CA LEU A 110 -3.33 -10.70 -7.04
C LEU A 110 -2.64 -11.77 -7.90
N ALA A 111 -1.61 -11.41 -8.65
CA ALA A 111 -0.79 -12.33 -9.42
C ALA A 111 0.12 -13.22 -8.53
N ARG A 112 0.36 -12.82 -7.28
CA ARG A 112 1.42 -13.38 -6.41
C ARG A 112 2.80 -13.30 -7.06
N ASP A 113 3.07 -12.20 -7.76
CA ASP A 113 4.34 -11.94 -8.42
C ASP A 113 5.23 -11.10 -7.49
N GLU A 114 5.94 -11.81 -6.60
CA GLU A 114 6.79 -11.19 -5.59
C GLU A 114 8.04 -10.53 -6.20
N GLU A 115 8.56 -11.06 -7.31
CA GLU A 115 9.76 -10.55 -7.97
C GLU A 115 9.49 -9.18 -8.58
N ARG A 116 8.43 -9.05 -9.39
CA ARG A 116 8.04 -7.75 -9.96
C ARG A 116 7.60 -6.77 -8.87
N MET A 117 6.92 -7.24 -7.83
CA MET A 117 6.56 -6.38 -6.69
C MET A 117 7.80 -5.84 -5.97
N ARG A 118 8.84 -6.66 -5.77
CA ARG A 118 10.10 -6.23 -5.14
C ARG A 118 10.81 -5.18 -5.98
N HIS A 119 10.94 -5.41 -7.29
CA HIS A 119 11.51 -4.42 -8.20
C HIS A 119 10.73 -3.09 -8.22
N LEU A 120 9.39 -3.17 -8.21
CA LEU A 120 8.54 -1.99 -8.11
C LEU A 120 8.79 -1.22 -6.81
N ALA A 121 8.87 -1.94 -5.68
CA ALA A 121 9.10 -1.37 -4.37
C ALA A 121 10.46 -0.66 -4.28
N GLU A 122 11.52 -1.27 -4.81
CA GLU A 122 12.87 -0.68 -4.88
C GLU A 122 12.86 0.62 -5.69
N ARG A 123 12.23 0.59 -6.87
CA ARG A 123 12.07 1.78 -7.71
C ARG A 123 11.27 2.88 -6.99
N CYS A 124 10.23 2.53 -6.24
CA CYS A 124 9.43 3.47 -5.47
C CYS A 124 10.25 4.10 -4.33
N LEU A 125 11.07 3.30 -3.64
CA LEU A 125 11.96 3.77 -2.58
C LEU A 125 12.98 4.79 -3.11
N LEU A 126 13.66 4.44 -4.21
CA LEU A 126 14.65 5.31 -4.86
C LEU A 126 14.03 6.62 -5.36
N SER A 127 12.85 6.54 -6.00
CA SER A 127 12.17 7.71 -6.58
C SER A 127 11.45 8.62 -5.58
N GLY A 128 11.38 8.27 -4.28
CA GLY A 128 10.70 9.11 -3.28
C GLY A 128 9.24 8.77 -3.00
N ARG A 129 8.70 7.76 -3.67
CA ARG A 129 7.35 7.22 -3.50
C ARG A 129 7.29 6.25 -2.32
N LEU A 130 7.56 6.81 -1.15
CA LEU A 130 7.71 6.06 0.11
C LEU A 130 6.42 5.35 0.53
N THR A 131 5.25 5.91 0.20
CA THR A 131 3.93 5.33 0.49
C THR A 131 3.74 3.99 -0.21
N GLU A 132 3.97 3.97 -1.51
CA GLU A 132 3.83 2.78 -2.36
C GLU A 132 4.94 1.76 -2.06
N ALA A 133 6.17 2.23 -1.77
CA ALA A 133 7.24 1.35 -1.31
C ALA A 133 6.89 0.66 0.02
N ALA A 134 6.38 1.39 1.00
CA ALA A 134 5.95 0.83 2.28
C ALA A 134 4.84 -0.22 2.10
N GLU A 135 3.84 0.07 1.27
CA GLU A 135 2.75 -0.87 0.99
C GLU A 135 3.27 -2.16 0.35
N ALA A 136 4.13 -2.04 -0.66
CA ALA A 136 4.70 -3.19 -1.34
C ALA A 136 5.57 -4.06 -0.41
N TYR A 137 6.47 -3.46 0.38
CA TYR A 137 7.28 -4.22 1.33
C TYR A 137 6.48 -4.79 2.50
N HIS A 138 5.36 -4.15 2.87
CA HIS A 138 4.43 -4.72 3.84
C HIS A 138 3.74 -5.97 3.30
N ILE A 139 3.32 -5.96 2.02
CA ILE A 139 2.74 -7.14 1.36
C ILE A 139 3.76 -8.27 1.21
N LEU A 140 5.03 -7.93 0.93
CA LEU A 140 6.13 -8.89 0.84
C LEU A 140 6.63 -9.38 2.20
N GLU A 141 6.11 -8.84 3.30
CA GLU A 141 6.56 -9.12 4.68
C GLU A 141 8.07 -8.90 4.89
N ASP A 142 8.66 -7.98 4.11
CA ASP A 142 10.09 -7.68 4.17
C ASP A 142 10.38 -6.62 5.24
N ALA A 143 10.64 -7.10 6.46
CA ALA A 143 10.91 -6.25 7.61
C ALA A 143 12.16 -5.38 7.42
N GLN A 144 13.20 -5.87 6.73
CA GLN A 144 14.44 -5.12 6.51
C GLN A 144 14.21 -3.95 5.55
N MET A 145 13.47 -4.18 4.47
CA MET A 145 13.20 -3.12 3.51
C MET A 145 12.15 -2.13 4.03
N LEU A 146 11.17 -2.57 4.82
CA LEU A 146 10.31 -1.67 5.59
C LEU A 146 11.12 -0.77 6.53
N ASP A 147 12.13 -1.33 7.19
CA ASP A 147 13.02 -0.57 8.05
C ASP A 147 13.77 0.53 7.25
N ALA A 148 14.31 0.18 6.09
CA ALA A 148 14.94 1.14 5.16
C ALA A 148 13.97 2.24 4.70
N VAL A 149 12.71 1.89 4.39
CA VAL A 149 11.66 2.88 4.06
C VAL A 149 11.42 3.82 5.24
N GLY A 150 11.35 3.29 6.46
CA GLY A 150 11.19 4.07 7.69
C GLY A 150 12.31 5.09 7.88
N THR A 151 13.56 4.68 7.66
CA THR A 151 14.73 5.58 7.70
C THR A 151 14.63 6.66 6.62
N ALA A 152 14.33 6.28 5.37
CA ALA A 152 14.15 7.24 4.28
C ALA A 152 12.99 8.23 4.53
N CYS A 153 11.92 7.81 5.22
CA CYS A 153 10.84 8.69 5.64
C CYS A 153 11.32 9.74 6.65
N LEU A 154 12.15 9.34 7.62
CA LEU A 154 12.70 10.26 8.62
C LEU A 154 13.67 11.28 8.03
N GLU A 155 14.48 10.89 7.06
CA GLU A 155 15.41 11.80 6.38
C GLU A 155 14.67 12.83 5.52
N ARG A 156 13.56 12.42 4.90
CA ARG A 156 12.74 13.26 4.02
C ARG A 156 11.62 14.03 4.75
N GLY A 157 11.59 13.99 6.07
CA GLY A 157 10.58 14.70 6.89
C GLY A 157 9.16 14.16 6.75
N LYS A 158 8.96 12.95 6.22
CA LYS A 158 7.63 12.31 6.09
C LYS A 158 7.25 11.60 7.40
N TYR A 159 7.07 12.37 8.47
CA TYR A 159 6.92 11.85 9.83
C TYR A 159 5.70 10.94 10.03
N ALA A 160 4.55 11.26 9.44
CA ALA A 160 3.35 10.44 9.55
C ALA A 160 3.54 9.03 8.96
N LEU A 161 4.28 8.91 7.85
CA LEU A 161 4.59 7.62 7.25
C LEU A 161 5.69 6.90 8.04
N ALA A 162 6.70 7.63 8.51
CA ALA A 162 7.74 7.07 9.37
C ALA A 162 7.14 6.45 10.64
N LEU A 163 6.17 7.10 11.28
CA LEU A 163 5.46 6.57 12.45
C LEU A 163 4.78 5.25 12.12
N LYS A 164 3.95 5.22 11.06
CA LYS A 164 3.23 4.01 10.63
C LYS A 164 4.17 2.84 10.37
N VAL A 165 5.25 3.07 9.63
CA VAL A 165 6.25 2.04 9.31
C VAL A 165 6.95 1.54 10.58
N SER A 166 7.34 2.45 11.48
CA SER A 166 8.02 2.11 12.73
C SER A 166 7.14 1.32 13.71
N LEU A 167 5.83 1.56 13.71
CA LEU A 167 4.87 0.79 14.50
C LEU A 167 4.74 -0.65 13.98
N VAL A 168 4.75 -0.82 12.65
CA VAL A 168 4.71 -2.15 12.02
C VAL A 168 6.00 -2.93 12.28
N THR A 169 7.16 -2.29 12.13
CA THR A 169 8.46 -2.95 12.38
C THR A 169 8.82 -3.06 13.86
N LYS A 170 8.04 -2.42 14.75
CA LYS A 170 8.30 -2.31 16.21
C LYS A 170 9.72 -1.80 16.52
N ASN A 171 10.27 -0.95 15.67
CA ASN A 171 11.60 -0.38 15.86
C ASN A 171 11.53 0.77 16.89
N THR A 172 11.84 0.45 18.15
CA THR A 172 11.79 1.37 19.28
C THR A 172 12.80 2.51 19.15
N GLU A 173 13.99 2.24 18.63
CA GLU A 173 15.02 3.26 18.39
C GLU A 173 14.56 4.28 17.33
N ARG A 174 13.88 3.82 16.27
CA ARG A 174 13.30 4.71 15.26
C ARG A 174 12.17 5.57 15.82
N LEU A 175 11.28 4.99 16.63
CA LEU A 175 10.21 5.75 17.28
C LEU A 175 10.77 6.83 18.20
N CYS A 176 11.84 6.50 18.93
CA CYS A 176 12.61 7.43 19.75
C CYS A 176 13.19 8.59 18.92
N THR A 177 13.92 8.30 17.84
CA THR A 177 14.50 9.34 16.97
C THR A 177 13.45 10.18 16.25
N LEU A 178 12.32 9.57 15.87
CA LEU A 178 11.15 10.26 15.33
C LEU A 178 10.58 11.25 16.35
N GLY A 179 10.41 10.80 17.60
CA GLY A 179 9.97 11.65 18.71
C GLY A 179 10.92 12.83 18.89
N ASP A 180 12.24 12.62 18.91
CA ASP A 180 13.22 13.69 19.09
C ASP A 180 13.09 14.77 18.00
N LYS A 181 12.86 14.37 16.74
CA LYS A 181 12.63 15.30 15.63
C LYS A 181 11.31 16.05 15.78
N LEU A 182 10.23 15.36 16.15
CA LEU A 182 8.92 15.97 16.35
C LEU A 182 8.90 16.97 17.51
N VAL A 183 9.65 16.72 18.58
CA VAL A 183 9.84 17.69 19.67
C VAL A 183 10.54 18.95 19.17
N LYS A 184 11.58 18.83 18.35
CA LYS A 184 12.26 19.99 17.73
C LYS A 184 11.32 20.78 16.83
N ASP A 185 10.44 20.10 16.12
CA ASP A 185 9.42 20.70 15.24
C ASP A 185 8.18 21.20 16.01
N ARG A 186 8.20 21.15 17.36
CA ARG A 186 7.11 21.54 18.28
C ARG A 186 5.79 20.77 18.06
N ASN A 187 5.86 19.61 17.43
CA ASN A 187 4.72 18.71 17.27
C ASN A 187 4.68 17.68 18.41
N TYR A 188 4.25 18.15 19.57
CA TYR A 188 4.33 17.39 20.82
C TYR A 188 3.34 16.21 20.91
N HIS A 189 2.18 16.29 20.23
CA HIS A 189 1.22 15.19 20.23
C HIS A 189 1.77 13.96 19.48
N ASP A 190 2.35 14.17 18.30
CA ASP A 190 2.94 13.07 17.55
C ASP A 190 4.21 12.55 18.23
N ALA A 191 4.97 13.42 18.90
CA ALA A 191 6.12 13.02 19.72
C ALA A 191 5.71 12.14 20.90
N LEU A 192 4.63 12.51 21.62
CA LEU A 192 4.06 11.72 22.70
C LEU A 192 3.67 10.32 22.20
N ASN A 193 2.94 10.24 21.08
CA ASN A 193 2.53 8.97 20.48
C ASN A 193 3.76 8.11 20.13
N ALA A 194 4.79 8.71 19.52
CA ALA A 194 6.02 7.99 19.17
C ALA A 194 6.72 7.42 20.41
N TYR A 195 6.90 8.22 21.46
CA TYR A 195 7.55 7.77 22.69
C TYR A 195 6.72 6.76 23.51
N GLN A 196 5.39 6.89 23.51
CA GLN A 196 4.48 5.93 24.14
C GLN A 196 4.64 4.55 23.51
N HIS A 197 4.64 4.48 22.18
CA HIS A 197 4.84 3.22 21.48
C HIS A 197 6.28 2.68 21.61
N ALA A 198 7.27 3.56 21.80
CA ALA A 198 8.64 3.17 22.12
C ALA A 198 8.83 2.73 23.58
N GLN A 199 7.84 2.96 24.46
CA GLN A 199 7.95 2.80 25.92
C GLN A 199 9.14 3.58 26.53
N ALA A 200 9.46 4.74 25.95
CA ALA A 200 10.62 5.53 26.35
C ALA A 200 10.30 6.46 27.53
N THR A 201 10.26 5.90 28.75
CA THR A 201 9.87 6.62 29.98
C THR A 201 10.71 7.87 30.25
N GLU A 202 12.03 7.81 30.06
CA GLU A 202 12.92 8.97 30.23
C GLU A 202 12.59 10.11 29.24
N ARG A 203 12.31 9.75 27.98
CA ARG A 203 11.98 10.72 26.93
C ARG A 203 10.59 11.32 27.12
N LEU A 204 9.64 10.54 27.64
CA LEU A 204 8.31 11.02 28.02
C LEU A 204 8.38 12.02 29.18
N ASN A 205 9.20 11.75 30.20
CA ASN A 205 9.44 12.71 31.28
C ASN A 205 10.06 14.02 30.75
N ALA A 206 11.09 13.91 29.90
CA ALA A 206 11.72 15.09 29.29
C ALA A 206 10.74 15.89 28.41
N LEU A 207 9.86 15.21 27.67
CA LEU A 207 8.79 15.86 26.90
C LEU A 207 7.78 16.57 27.83
N GLY A 208 7.44 15.96 28.97
CA GLY A 208 6.65 16.58 30.02
C GLY A 208 7.28 17.89 30.51
N ASP A 209 8.58 17.87 30.83
CA ASP A 209 9.32 19.06 31.31
C ASP A 209 9.36 20.18 30.26
N VAL A 210 9.46 19.83 28.96
CA VAL A 210 9.33 20.80 27.86
C VAL A 210 7.93 21.40 27.84
N CYS A 211 6.88 20.57 27.94
CA CYS A 211 5.49 21.02 27.92
C CYS A 211 5.16 21.92 29.11
N VAL A 212 5.68 21.64 30.32
CA VAL A 212 5.52 22.51 31.49
C VAL A 212 6.16 23.88 31.25
N ARG A 213 7.39 23.92 30.74
CA ARG A 213 8.08 25.18 30.43
C ARG A 213 7.35 26.02 29.37
N GLU A 214 6.65 25.37 28.44
CA GLU A 214 5.83 26.04 27.42
C GLU A 214 4.37 26.27 27.85
N ASN A 215 4.04 26.07 29.13
CA ASN A 215 2.70 26.24 29.70
C ASN A 215 1.61 25.36 29.05
N ARG A 216 1.99 24.18 28.54
CA ARG A 216 1.09 23.16 27.96
C ARG A 216 0.78 22.08 28.99
N LEU A 217 0.16 22.46 30.10
CA LEU A 217 0.01 21.62 31.29
C LEU A 217 -0.81 20.34 31.06
N ALA A 218 -1.87 20.41 30.24
CA ALA A 218 -2.67 19.23 29.88
C ALA A 218 -1.83 18.16 29.15
N LEU A 219 -0.96 18.59 28.23
CA LEU A 219 -0.09 17.67 27.50
C LEU A 219 1.06 17.16 28.37
N ALA A 220 1.62 18.02 29.23
CA ALA A 220 2.62 17.61 30.22
C ALA A 220 2.10 16.48 31.12
N LYS A 221 0.86 16.62 31.61
CA LYS A 221 0.18 15.60 32.41
C LYS A 221 0.09 14.27 31.66
N LEU A 222 -0.37 14.27 30.42
CA LEU A 222 -0.43 13.06 29.58
C LEU A 222 0.96 12.42 29.37
N CYS A 223 2.01 13.22 29.23
CA CYS A 223 3.38 12.71 29.11
C CYS A 223 3.85 12.01 30.39
N TYR A 224 3.62 12.60 31.56
CA TYR A 224 3.99 12.00 32.84
C TYR A 224 3.15 10.78 33.18
N GLU A 225 1.86 10.78 32.87
CA GLU A 225 0.98 9.61 32.99
C GLU A 225 1.50 8.45 32.13
N ALA A 226 1.84 8.73 30.88
CA ALA A 226 2.43 7.75 29.97
C ALA A 226 3.80 7.23 30.43
N ALA A 227 4.58 8.07 31.14
CA ALA A 227 5.85 7.68 31.73
C ALA A 227 5.70 6.90 33.05
N GLY A 228 4.50 6.83 33.63
CA GLY A 228 4.27 6.28 34.96
C GLY A 228 4.78 7.16 36.12
N ASN A 229 5.02 8.45 35.87
CA ASN A 229 5.55 9.40 36.85
C ASN A 229 4.40 10.00 37.70
N THR A 230 3.92 9.22 38.65
CA THR A 230 2.78 9.58 39.52
C THR A 230 3.01 10.84 40.33
N MET A 231 4.25 11.10 40.76
CA MET A 231 4.62 12.29 41.53
C MET A 231 4.37 13.57 40.73
N MET A 232 4.82 13.63 39.47
CA MET A 232 4.60 14.82 38.63
C MET A 232 3.14 14.97 38.22
N VAL A 233 2.40 13.88 38.02
CA VAL A 233 0.96 13.93 37.75
C VAL A 233 0.20 14.53 38.94
N GLN A 234 0.50 14.09 40.16
CA GLN A 234 -0.08 14.65 41.39
C GLN A 234 0.31 16.11 41.58
N PHE A 235 1.58 16.45 41.39
CA PHE A 235 2.04 17.83 41.47
C PHE A 235 1.28 18.74 40.51
N LEU A 236 1.09 18.32 39.25
CA LEU A 236 0.33 19.08 38.27
C LEU A 236 -1.15 19.21 38.65
N ALA A 237 -1.74 18.14 39.17
CA ALA A 237 -3.12 18.18 39.65
C ALA A 237 -3.28 19.14 40.83
N GLU A 238 -2.45 19.04 41.87
CA GLU A 238 -2.61 19.84 43.09
C GLU A 238 -2.35 21.34 42.87
N ASN A 239 -1.44 21.70 41.97
CA ASN A 239 -1.02 23.09 41.78
C ASN A 239 -1.67 23.77 40.57
N PHE A 240 -2.20 22.99 39.62
CA PHE A 240 -2.70 23.51 38.34
C PHE A 240 -3.99 22.84 37.86
N SER A 241 -4.67 22.01 38.66
CA SER A 241 -6.10 21.78 38.41
C SER A 241 -6.85 23.03 38.83
N ASP A 242 -7.32 23.78 37.85
CA ASP A 242 -8.28 24.87 38.04
C ASP A 242 -9.36 24.39 39.03
N LYS A 243 -9.66 25.03 40.19
CA LYS A 243 -10.15 26.40 40.31
C LYS A 243 -10.87 26.85 39.04
N GLU A 244 -11.88 26.09 38.66
CA GLU A 244 -12.97 26.59 37.83
C GLU A 244 -13.62 27.79 38.57
N GLU A 245 -13.21 29.01 38.24
CA GLU A 245 -14.02 30.23 38.36
C GLU A 245 -14.26 30.79 36.95
#